data_AF-A0A5M8Q7J2-F1
#
_entry.id   AF-A0A5M8Q7J2-F1
#
_cell.length_a   1.000
_cell.length_b   1.000
_cell.length_c   1.000
_cell.angle_alpha   90.00
_cell.angle_beta   90.00
_cell.angle_gamma   90.00
#
_symmetry.space_group_name_H-M   'P 1'
#
loop_
_entity.id
_entity.type
_entity.pdbx_description
1 polymer ?
#
loop_
_entity_poly.entity_id
_entity_poly.type
_entity_poly.pdbx_seq_one_letter_code
_entity_poly.pdbx_strand_id
1 'polypeptide(L)' 'MEIYAREQVSREVLEIILEHYQPRLTSETLCLFGMSITYFFPADDQSGNEENTVAFSSTEGSCTAYYLLVRLEQSRLG' A
#
# COMPACT_ATOMS: atom_id res chain seq x y z
N MET A 1 14.69 -10.81 -3.93
CA MET A 1 13.45 -11.03 -3.16
C MET A 1 13.34 -9.85 -2.22
N GLU A 2 12.48 -8.89 -2.52
CA GLU A 2 12.33 -7.68 -1.70
C GLU A 2 11.56 -8.02 -0.44
N ILE A 3 12.03 -7.56 0.71
CA ILE A 3 11.37 -7.83 1.99
C ILE A 3 10.59 -6.57 2.35
N TYR A 4 9.27 -6.68 2.39
CA TYR A 4 8.40 -5.61 2.87
C TYR A 4 8.04 -5.87 4.32
N ALA A 5 8.15 -4.86 5.17
CA ALA A 5 7.50 -4.86 6.47
C ALA A 5 6.04 -4.43 6.28
N ARG A 6 5.11 -5.23 6.80
CA ARG A 6 3.68 -4.93 6.82
C ARG A 6 3.32 -4.43 8.21
N GLU A 7 2.94 -3.16 8.31
CA GLU A 7 2.40 -2.58 9.54
C GLU A 7 0.92 -2.29 9.35
N GLN A 8 0.09 -2.78 10.27
CA GLN A 8 -1.32 -2.43 10.30
C GLN A 8 -1.47 -1.05 10.93
N VAL A 9 -2.13 -0.14 10.22
CA VAL A 9 -2.32 1.23 10.66
C VAL A 9 -3.80 1.59 10.73
N SER A 10 -4.12 2.67 11.43
CA SER A 10 -5.45 3.26 11.37
C SER A 10 -5.67 3.91 9.99
N ARG A 11 -6.94 4.17 9.68
CA ARG A 11 -7.32 4.84 8.43
C ARG A 11 -6.70 6.23 8.33
N GLU A 12 -6.73 6.99 9.42
CA GLU A 12 -6.23 8.36 9.49
C GLU A 12 -4.72 8.42 9.24
N VAL A 13 -3.97 7.45 9.77
CA VAL A 13 -2.53 7.34 9.53
C VAL A 13 -2.25 7.04 8.06
N LEU A 14 -3.03 6.15 7.45
CA LEU A 14 -2.93 5.90 6.02
C LEU A 14 -3.21 7.19 5.23
N GLU A 15 -4.29 7.91 5.52
CA GLU A 15 -4.65 9.15 4.84
C GLU A 15 -3.53 10.22 4.94
N ILE A 16 -2.96 10.42 6.13
CA ILE A 16 -1.84 11.36 6.34
C ILE A 16 -0.61 10.98 5.50
N ILE A 17 -0.27 9.69 5.46
CA ILE A 17 0.89 9.20 4.71
C ILE A 17 0.64 9.32 3.21
N LEU A 18 -0.56 8.97 2.76
CA LEU A 18 -0.95 9.14 1.37
C LEU A 18 -0.90 10.63 0.97
N GLU A 19 -1.36 11.54 1.82
CA GLU A 19 -1.21 12.99 1.62
C GLU A 19 0.26 13.45 1.53
N HIS A 20 1.14 12.85 2.35
CA HIS A 20 2.57 13.16 2.36
C HIS A 20 3.30 12.70 1.10
N TYR A 21 2.96 11.50 0.58
CA TYR A 21 3.69 10.89 -0.55
C TYR A 21 3.47 11.60 -1.90
N GLN A 22 2.36 12.32 -2.09
CA GLN A 22 2.11 13.39 -3.08
C GLN A 22 0.60 13.48 -3.41
N PRO A 23 0.11 14.61 -3.95
CA PRO A 23 -1.30 14.78 -4.35
C PRO A 23 -1.79 13.88 -5.50
N ARG A 24 -0.98 12.93 -5.99
CA ARG A 24 -1.29 12.07 -7.14
C ARG A 24 -1.03 10.60 -6.82
N LEU A 25 -1.76 10.07 -5.85
CA LEU A 25 -1.88 8.63 -5.69
C LEU A 25 -3.00 8.11 -6.58
N THR A 26 -2.75 6.97 -7.21
CA THR A 26 -3.78 6.19 -7.88
C THR A 26 -3.98 4.88 -7.11
N SER A 27 -5.07 4.19 -7.41
CA SER A 27 -5.41 2.95 -6.74
C SER A 27 -5.94 1.90 -7.70
N GLU A 28 -5.61 0.65 -7.44
CA GLU A 28 -6.15 -0.51 -8.13
C GLU A 28 -6.82 -1.44 -7.12
N THR A 29 -7.99 -2.00 -7.46
CA THR A 29 -8.73 -2.91 -6.58
C THR A 29 -8.81 -4.29 -7.21
N LEU A 30 -8.35 -5.29 -6.46
CA LEU A 30 -8.43 -6.70 -6.79
C LEU A 30 -9.47 -7.38 -5.91
N CYS A 31 -10.37 -8.14 -6.52
CA CYS A 31 -11.40 -8.91 -5.81
C CYS A 31 -11.02 -10.40 -5.82
N LEU A 32 -10.81 -10.97 -4.65
CA LEU A 32 -10.42 -12.37 -4.46
C LEU A 32 -11.31 -13.01 -3.41
N PHE A 33 -12.05 -14.05 -3.78
CA PHE A 33 -12.81 -14.90 -2.85
C PHE A 33 -13.71 -14.14 -1.85
N GLY A 34 -14.37 -13.06 -2.28
CA GLY A 34 -15.25 -12.25 -1.41
C GLY A 34 -14.53 -11.20 -0.57
N MET A 35 -13.21 -11.08 -0.73
CA MET A 35 -12.39 -10.00 -0.19
C MET A 35 -11.99 -9.03 -1.30
N SER A 36 -12.01 -7.74 -1.01
CA SER A 36 -11.49 -6.69 -1.90
C SER A 36 -10.18 -6.17 -1.34
N ILE A 37 -9.12 -6.15 -2.13
CA ILE A 37 -7.84 -5.56 -1.78
C ILE A 37 -7.61 -4.35 -2.68
N THR A 38 -7.46 -3.17 -2.09
CA THR A 38 -7.15 -1.93 -2.82
C THR A 38 -5.70 -1.55 -2.56
N TYR A 39 -4.90 -1.48 -3.61
CA TYR A 39 -3.50 -1.08 -3.59
C TYR A 39 -3.38 0.39 -3.95
N PHE A 40 -2.55 1.14 -3.22
CA PHE A 40 -2.29 2.55 -3.45
C PHE A 40 -0.83 2.74 -3.87
N PHE A 41 -0.61 3.52 -4.93
CA PHE A 41 0.71 3.79 -5.49
C PHE A 41 0.77 5.16 -6.19
N PRO A 42 1.96 5.77 -6.34
CA PRO A 42 2.10 7.06 -7.03
C PRO A 42 1.67 6.98 -8.50
N ALA A 43 0.88 7.95 -8.98
CA ALA A 43 0.32 7.97 -10.34
C ALA A 43 1.37 8.24 -11.43
N ASP A 44 2.52 8.82 -11.07
CA ASP A 44 3.64 9.02 -11.98
C ASP A 44 4.36 7.68 -12.30
N ASP A 45 4.05 6.61 -11.56
CA ASP A 45 4.56 5.27 -11.77
C ASP A 45 3.52 4.39 -12.48
N GLN A 46 3.35 4.62 -13.79
CA GLN A 46 2.38 3.92 -14.65
C GLN A 46 2.71 2.43 -14.88
N SER A 47 3.77 1.94 -14.25
CA SER A 47 4.25 0.57 -14.41
C SER A 47 3.33 -0.48 -13.80
N GLY A 48 2.46 -0.10 -12.85
CA GLY A 48 1.70 -1.07 -12.05
C GLY A 48 2.61 -2.10 -11.37
N ASN A 49 3.89 -1.75 -11.20
CA ASN A 49 4.88 -2.64 -10.61
C ASN A 49 4.54 -2.72 -9.13
N GLU A 50 4.34 -3.94 -8.63
CA GLU A 50 4.13 -4.22 -7.20
C GLU A 50 5.22 -3.54 -6.34
N GLU A 51 6.40 -3.32 -6.92
CA GLU A 51 7.56 -2.62 -6.35
C GLU A 51 7.26 -1.22 -5.77
N ASN A 52 6.25 -0.52 -6.29
CA ASN A 52 5.91 0.87 -5.94
C ASN A 52 4.63 1.01 -5.11
N THR A 53 4.10 -0.12 -4.64
CA THR A 53 2.95 -0.10 -3.72
C THR A 53 3.38 0.50 -2.38
N VAL A 54 2.76 1.62 -2.00
CA VAL A 54 3.05 2.29 -0.72
C VAL A 54 2.13 1.79 0.40
N ALA A 55 0.91 1.38 0.03
CA ALA A 55 -0.08 0.92 0.99
C ALA A 55 -1.14 0.04 0.32
N PHE A 56 -1.87 -0.71 1.13
CA PHE A 56 -3.08 -1.38 0.68
C PHE A 56 -4.13 -1.46 1.79
N SER A 57 -5.39 -1.54 1.40
CA SER A 57 -6.49 -1.89 2.29
C SER A 57 -7.10 -3.23 1.90
N SER A 58 -7.52 -4.03 2.88
CA SER A 58 -8.30 -5.24 2.65
C SER A 58 -9.67 -5.10 3.29
N THR A 59 -10.72 -5.34 2.50
CA THR A 59 -12.11 -5.31 2.94
C THR A 59 -12.74 -6.70 2.79
N GLU A 60 -13.27 -7.22 3.89
CA GLU A 60 -14.04 -8.47 3.93
C GLU A 60 -15.38 -8.19 4.63
N GLY A 61 -16.48 -8.28 3.90
CA GLY A 61 -17.80 -7.89 4.40
C GLY A 61 -17.84 -6.41 4.80
N SER A 62 -18.07 -6.13 6.09
CA SER A 62 -18.09 -4.77 6.66
C SER A 62 -16.76 -4.36 7.30
N CYS A 63 -15.78 -5.25 7.37
CA CYS A 63 -14.50 -5.00 8.03
C CYS A 63 -13.48 -4.54 7.01
N THR A 64 -12.86 -3.38 7.25
CA THR A 64 -11.74 -2.88 6.43
C THR A 64 -10.51 -2.70 7.31
N ALA A 65 -9.38 -3.22 6.85
CA ALA A 65 -8.08 -3.05 7.49
C ALA A 65 -7.13 -2.34 6.52
N TYR A 66 -6.22 -1.52 7.07
CA TYR A 66 -5.29 -0.68 6.33
C TYR A 66 -3.86 -1.06 6.66
N TYR A 67 -3.00 -1.10 5.65
CA TYR A 67 -1.63 -1.57 5.76
C TYR A 67 -0.70 -0.66 4.99
N LEU A 68 0.44 -0.36 5.59
CA LEU A 68 1.57 0.26 4.90
C LEU A 68 2.54 -0.82 4.46
N LEU A 69 3.10 -0.63 3.26
CA LEU A 69 4.21 -1.43 2.76
C LEU A 69 5.46 -0.57 2.86
N VAL A 70 6.30 -0.88 3.84
CA VAL A 70 7.61 -0.25 3.97
C VAL A 70 8.63 -1.18 3.33
N ARG A 71 9.25 -0.73 2.24
CA ARG A 71 10.38 -1.46 1.64
C ARG A 71 11.51 -1.46 2.65
N LEU A 72 11.90 -2.66 3.12
CA LEU A 72 13.13 -2.79 3.88
C LEU A 72 14.25 -2.70 2.84
N GLU A 73 14.88 -1.54 2.72
CA GLU A 73 16.16 -1.49 2.01
C GLU A 73 17.08 -2.54 2.66
N GLN A 74 17.72 -3.38 1.84
CA GLN A 74 18.87 -4.13 2.35
C GLN A 74 19.86 -3.09 2.82
N SER A 75 19.96 -2.89 4.14
CA SER A 75 20.98 -2.08 4.75
C SER A 75 22.30 -2.47 4.10
N ARG A 76 22.83 -1.60 3.22
CA ARG A 76 24.21 -1.68 2.74
C ARG A 76 25.10 -1.35 3.91
N LEU A 77 25.15 -2.24 4.89
CA LEU A 77 26.22 -2.29 5.88
C LEU A 77 27.43 -2.84 5.11
N GLY A 78 28.24 -1.91 4.61
CA GLY A 78 29.60 -2.18 4.15
C GLY A 78 30.53 -2.53 5.31
#